data_AF-A0A3D1IWX6-F1
#
_entry.id   AF-A0A3D1IWX6-F1
#
_cell.length_a   1.000
_cell.length_b   1.000
_cell.length_c   1.000
_cell.angle_alpha   90.00
_cell.angle_beta   90.00
_cell.angle_gamma   90.00
#
_symmetry.space_group_name_H-M   'P 1'
#
loop_
_entity.id
_entity.type
_entity.pdbx_description
1 polymer ?
#
loop_
_entity_poly.entity_id
_entity_poly.type
_entity_poly.pdbx_seq_one_letter_code
_entity_poly.pdbx_strand_id
1 'polypeptide(L)' 'PKIEYTLKDAIGRMWQCGTIQVDFSMPMRLDAEYVAEDNTRQVPVMLHRAILGSLERFIGMLIENYAGALPLWLAPGQVG' A
#
# COMPACT_ATOMS: atom_id res chain seq x y z
N PRO A 1 -6.05 -1.77 -14.44
CA PRO A 1 -4.66 -2.33 -14.45
C PRO A 1 -4.01 -2.13 -13.08
N LYS A 2 -2.96 -2.89 -12.76
CA LYS A 2 -2.31 -2.85 -11.45
C LYS A 2 -0.79 -2.86 -11.60
N ILE A 3 -0.12 -2.02 -10.80
CA ILE A 3 1.33 -2.05 -10.57
C ILE A 3 1.55 -2.70 -9.20
N GLU A 4 2.55 -3.58 -9.13
CA GLU A 4 2.92 -4.30 -7.91
C GLU A 4 4.39 -4.01 -7.57
N TYR A 5 4.64 -3.69 -6.31
CA TYR A 5 5.97 -3.45 -5.76
C TYR A 5 6.39 -4.64 -4.91
N THR A 6 7.45 -5.32 -5.36
CA THR A 6 8.03 -6.46 -4.67
C THR A 6 9.37 -6.06 -4.07
N LEU A 7 9.51 -6.24 -2.75
CA LEU A 7 10.72 -5.94 -2.01
C LEU A 7 11.50 -7.21 -1.73
N LYS A 8 12.82 -7.08 -1.63
CA LYS A 8 13.72 -8.16 -1.24
C LYS A 8 14.18 -7.94 0.20
N ASP A 9 14.09 -8.97 1.04
CA ASP A 9 14.60 -8.91 2.41
C ASP A 9 16.11 -9.19 2.51
N ALA A 10 16.67 -9.07 3.72
CA ALA A 10 18.09 -9.25 4.02
C ALA A 10 18.65 -10.64 3.67
N ILE A 11 17.80 -11.68 3.63
CA ILE A 11 18.20 -13.06 3.26
C ILE A 11 17.80 -13.43 1.82
N GLY A 12 17.21 -12.48 1.11
CA GLY A 12 16.97 -12.54 -0.32
C GLY A 12 15.62 -13.08 -0.77
N ARG A 13 14.64 -13.21 0.13
CA ARG A 13 13.27 -13.58 -0.24
C ARG A 13 12.53 -12.39 -0.83
N MET A 14 11.60 -12.67 -1.74
CA MET A 14 10.79 -11.67 -2.42
C MET A 14 9.41 -11.57 -1.77
N TRP A 15 9.00 -10.34 -1.48
CA TRP A 15 7.76 -10.02 -0.80
C TRP A 15 6.98 -8.98 -1.58
N GLN A 16 5.79 -9.33 -2.04
CA GLN A 16 4.87 -8.33 -2.58
C GLN A 16 4.34 -7.47 -1.43
N CYS A 17 4.54 -6.17 -1.54
CA CYS A 17 4.09 -5.19 -0.55
C CYS A 17 3.15 -4.20 -1.23
N GLY A 18 3.72 -3.22 -1.91
CA GLY A 18 2.96 -2.08 -2.42
C GLY A 18 2.14 -2.42 -3.66
N THR A 19 1.02 -1.73 -3.82
CA THR A 19 0.17 -1.82 -5.01
C THR A 19 -0.38 -0.45 -5.37
N ILE A 20 -0.54 -0.21 -6.68
CA ILE A 20 -1.36 0.87 -7.22
C ILE A 20 -2.27 0.24 -8.28
N GLN A 21 -3.58 0.35 -8.09
CA GLN A 21 -4.58 -0.24 -8.96
C GLN A 21 -5.54 0.83 -9.45
N VAL A 22 -5.64 0.93 -10.78
CA VAL A 22 -6.61 1.80 -11.47
C VAL A 22 -7.94 1.06 -11.61
N ASP A 23 -9.02 1.69 -11.17
CA ASP A 23 -10.38 1.17 -11.18
C ASP A 23 -11.36 2.17 -11.83
N PHE A 24 -11.98 1.71 -12.92
CA PHE A 24 -12.99 2.45 -13.68
C PHE A 24 -14.43 1.98 -13.37
N SER A 25 -14.58 0.92 -12.57
CA SER A 25 -15.86 0.22 -12.38
C SER A 25 -16.54 0.54 -11.05
N MET A 26 -15.80 0.55 -9.94
CA MET A 26 -16.36 0.83 -8.62
C MET A 26 -16.99 2.23 -8.49
N PRO A 27 -16.39 3.31 -9.04
CA PRO A 27 -16.99 4.64 -8.97
C PRO A 27 -18.40 4.67 -9.58
N MET A 28 -18.60 4.01 -10.71
CA MET A 28 -19.90 3.91 -11.37
C MET A 28 -20.90 3.09 -10.55
N ARG A 29 -20.46 2.00 -9.91
CA ARG A 29 -21.33 1.13 -9.09
C ARG A 29 -21.76 1.77 -7.77
N LEU A 30 -21.01 2.77 -7.30
CA LEU A 30 -21.28 3.51 -6.07
C LEU A 30 -21.86 4.90 -6.35
N ASP A 31 -22.24 5.18 -7.60
CA ASP A 31 -22.80 6.47 -8.05
C ASP A 31 -21.91 7.67 -7.68
N ALA A 32 -20.58 7.50 -7.76
CA ALA A 32 -19.62 8.58 -7.52
C ALA A 32 -19.51 9.47 -8.76
N GLU A 33 -19.65 10.78 -8.58
CA GLU A 33 -19.58 11.78 -9.64
C GLU A 33 -18.94 13.10 -9.17
N TYR A 34 -18.45 13.89 -10.12
CA TYR A 34 -18.01 15.28 -9.92
C TYR A 34 -18.52 16.18 -11.06
N VAL A 35 -18.48 17.50 -10.85
CA VAL A 35 -18.81 18.49 -11.88
C VAL A 35 -17.52 18.93 -12.57
N ALA A 36 -17.47 18.73 -13.89
CA ALA A 36 -16.33 19.12 -14.72
C ALA A 36 -16.39 20.61 -15.11
N GLU A 37 -15.32 21.11 -15.75
CA GLU A 37 -15.20 22.52 -16.16
C GLU A 37 -16.31 22.97 -17.12
N ASP A 38 -16.90 22.04 -17.88
CA ASP A 38 -18.02 22.28 -18.79
C ASP A 38 -19.41 22.16 -18.12
N ASN A 39 -19.46 22.10 -16.78
CA ASN A 39 -20.65 21.84 -15.96
C ASN A 39 -21.31 20.46 -16.17
N THR A 40 -20.66 19.52 -16.87
CA THR A 40 -21.18 18.15 -17.00
C THR A 40 -20.86 17.31 -15.76
N ARG A 41 -21.69 16.29 -15.48
CA ARG A 41 -21.42 15.28 -14.46
C ARG A 41 -20.54 14.19 -15.06
N GLN A 42 -19.43 13.89 -14.40
CA GLN A 42 -18.45 12.89 -14.85
C GLN A 42 -18.15 11.91 -13.73
N VAL A 43 -17.92 10.64 -14.10
CA VAL A 43 -17.50 9.60 -13.16
C VAL A 43 -15.98 9.69 -12.97
N PRO A 44 -15.46 9.77 -11.73
CA PRO A 44 -14.03 9.82 -11.50
C PRO A 44 -13.36 8.46 -11.72
N VAL A 45 -12.06 8.47 -12.03
CA VAL A 45 -11.21 7.27 -11.97
C VAL A 45 -10.74 7.07 -10.53
N MET A 46 -10.89 5.85 -10.01
CA MET A 46 -10.47 5.53 -8.63
C MET A 46 -9.11 4.82 -8.63
N LEU A 47 -8.21 5.26 -7.75
CA LEU A 47 -6.92 4.64 -7.53
C LEU A 47 -6.88 3.99 -6.15
N HIS A 48 -6.82 2.66 -6.12
CA HIS A 48 -6.59 1.91 -4.90
C HIS A 48 -5.09 1.79 -4.65
N ARG A 49 -4.61 2.16 -3.46
CA ARG A 49 -3.18 2.07 -3.12
C ARG A 49 -2.95 1.47 -1.74
N ALA A 50 -1.88 0.69 -1.64
CA ALA A 50 -1.25 0.32 -0.38
C ALA A 50 0.27 0.41 -0.56
N ILE A 51 1.01 0.97 0.40
CA ILE A 51 2.47 1.08 0.30
C ILE A 51 3.13 -0.15 0.93
N LEU A 52 2.74 -0.46 2.17
CA LEU A 52 3.30 -1.56 2.93
C LEU A 52 2.53 -2.88 2.75
N GLY A 53 1.35 -2.83 2.13
CA GLY A 53 0.38 -3.91 2.18
C GLY A 53 -0.28 -3.98 3.55
N SER A 54 -0.47 -5.20 4.08
CA SER A 54 -0.94 -5.42 5.45
C SER A 54 0.18 -5.07 6.44
N LEU A 55 -0.18 -4.39 7.53
CA LEU A 55 0.76 -4.05 8.59
C LEU A 55 1.29 -5.29 9.30
N GLU A 56 0.45 -6.29 9.53
CA GLU A 56 0.80 -7.56 10.16
C GLU A 56 1.89 -8.27 9.35
N ARG A 57 1.70 -8.36 8.02
CA ARG A 57 2.69 -8.94 7.12
C ARG A 57 3.97 -8.12 7.08
N PHE A 58 3.86 -6.79 7.02
CA PHE A 58 5.02 -5.91 6.98
C PHE A 58 5.84 -5.97 8.27
N ILE A 59 5.20 -6.03 9.44
CA ILE A 59 5.87 -6.22 10.73
C ILE A 59 6.57 -7.58 10.77
N GLY A 60 5.92 -8.65 10.30
CA GLY A 60 6.54 -9.98 10.18
C GLY A 60 7.81 -9.93 9.32
N MET A 61 7.73 -9.26 8.16
CA MET A 61 8.90 -9.04 7.30
C MET A 61 10.01 -8.25 7.99
N LEU A 62 9.68 -7.19 8.74
CA LEU A 62 10.67 -6.40 9.48
C LEU A 62 11.37 -7.25 10.55
N ILE A 63 10.61 -8.07 11.29
CA ILE A 63 11.18 -8.97 12.31
C ILE A 63 12.17 -9.94 11.67
N GLU A 64 11.81 -10.57 10.56
CA GLU A 64 12.71 -11.48 9.83
C GLU A 64 13.92 -10.73 9.24
N ASN A 65 13.71 -9.56 8.63
CA ASN A 65 14.75 -8.76 7.99
C ASN A 65 15.81 -8.26 8.98
N TYR A 66 15.42 -7.93 10.22
CA TYR A 66 16.34 -7.47 11.27
C TYR A 66 16.73 -8.58 12.27
N ALA A 67 16.29 -9.83 12.06
CA ALA A 67 16.47 -10.93 13.02
C ALA A 67 16.06 -10.54 14.46
N GLY A 68 14.99 -9.75 14.61
CA GLY A 68 14.49 -9.23 15.89
C GLY A 68 15.24 -8.00 16.45
N ALA A 69 16.40 -7.63 15.92
CA ALA A 69 17.17 -6.45 16.34
C ALA A 69 16.67 -5.18 15.62
N LEU A 70 15.44 -4.76 15.93
CA LEU A 70 14.81 -3.60 15.29
C LEU A 70 15.59 -2.29 15.55
N PRO A 71 15.59 -1.34 14.59
CA PRO A 71 16.13 0.00 14.81
C PRO A 71 15.53 0.67 16.05
N LEU A 72 16.28 1.55 16.72
CA LEU A 72 15.85 2.19 17.98
C LEU A 72 14.44 2.78 17.91
N TRP A 73 14.07 3.42 16.80
CA TRP A 73 12.75 4.04 16.61
C TRP A 73 11.58 3.05 16.41
N LEU A 74 11.87 1.76 16.17
CA LEU A 74 10.91 0.67 16.04
C LEU A 74 10.98 -0.34 17.20
N ALA A 75 12.04 -0.32 17.99
CA ALA A 75 12.25 -1.28 19.06
C ALA A 75 11.17 -1.10 20.15
N PRO A 76 10.47 -2.17 20.57
CA PRO A 76 9.42 -2.06 21.60
C PRO A 76 9.96 -1.74 22.99
N GLY A 77 11.21 -2.13 23.29
CA GLY A 77 11.95 -1.73 24.48
C GLY A 77 13.08 -0.78 24.09
N GLN A 78 13.01 0.46 24.57
CA GLN A 78 14.02 1.50 24.34
C GLN A 78 14.74 1.80 25.66
N VAL A 79 16.00 2.22 25.58
CA VAL A 79 16.73 2.79 26.72
C VAL A 79 17.14 4.20 26.31
N GLY A 80 16.62 5.19 27.03
CA GLY A 80 16.99 6.60 26.90
C GLY A 80 18.11 6.97 27.86
#